data_AF-A0A2D6JVB3-F1
#
_entry.id   AF-A0A2D6JVB3-F1
#
_cell.length_a   1.000
_cell.length_b   1.000
_cell.length_c   1.000
_cell.angle_alpha   90.00
_cell.angle_beta   90.00
_cell.angle_gamma   90.00
#
_symmetry.space_group_name_H-M   'P 1'
#
loop_
_entity.id
_entity.type
_entity.pdbx_description
1 polymer ?
#
loop_
_entity_poly.entity_id
_entity_poly.type
_entity_poly.pdbx_seq_one_letter_code
_entity_poly.pdbx_strand_id
1 'polypeptide(L)'
;TKHQSEALYLMHDLAELDINSHSLIINDRLQVGGLVKLSPRRMTNVIRYHISQLGYVSPSNKVLQEIITLIKAKADAKPIVSWSHYELRRYQNELYFFDENHTHIPKHCDYFESLKELPNFEIRYRIEGQRIKQKNKEHSQSLKKVLQEASIPPWDRDRLRMYYVDGKLRAIEGLGEMEEA
;
A
#
# COMPACT_ATOMS: atom_id res chain seq x y z
N THR A 1 1.21 -24.22 28.35
CA THR A 1 0.93 -25.69 28.44
C THR A 1 0.79 -26.24 27.03
N LYS A 2 1.07 -27.53 26.78
CA LYS A 2 1.04 -28.18 25.45
C LYS A 2 -0.26 -27.90 24.64
N HIS A 3 -1.39 -27.75 25.33
CA HIS A 3 -2.68 -27.40 24.72
C HIS A 3 -2.76 -25.98 24.15
N GLN A 4 -2.06 -25.00 24.75
CA GLN A 4 -2.06 -23.62 24.25
C GLN A 4 -1.26 -23.48 22.94
N SER A 5 -0.17 -24.23 22.79
CA SER A 5 0.59 -24.29 21.53
C SER A 5 -0.18 -25.01 20.43
N GLU A 6 -0.87 -26.11 20.75
CA GLU A 6 -1.68 -26.85 19.78
C GLU A 6 -2.86 -26.01 19.26
N ALA A 7 -3.55 -25.29 20.13
CA ALA A 7 -4.60 -24.35 19.72
C ALA A 7 -4.05 -23.23 18.82
N LEU A 8 -2.82 -22.76 19.06
CA LEU A 8 -2.17 -21.76 18.22
C LEU A 8 -1.85 -22.31 16.82
N TYR A 9 -1.33 -23.53 16.72
CA TYR A 9 -1.09 -24.17 15.43
C TYR A 9 -2.38 -24.34 14.62
N LEU A 10 -3.46 -24.83 15.25
CA LEU A 10 -4.77 -24.93 14.58
C LEU A 10 -5.31 -23.57 14.11
N MET A 11 -5.07 -22.50 14.87
CA MET A 11 -5.41 -21.15 14.46
C MET A 11 -4.59 -20.70 13.24
N HIS A 12 -3.29 -21.03 13.18
CA HIS A 12 -2.46 -20.74 12.02
C HIS A 12 -2.91 -21.52 10.79
N ASP A 13 -3.14 -22.83 10.91
CA ASP A 13 -3.63 -23.69 9.83
C ASP A 13 -4.96 -23.16 9.26
N LEU A 14 -5.89 -22.75 10.13
CA LEU A 14 -7.15 -22.15 9.70
C LEU A 14 -6.95 -20.81 8.97
N ALA A 15 -6.01 -19.98 9.42
CA ALA A 15 -5.71 -18.72 8.75
C ALA A 15 -5.15 -18.96 7.34
N GLU A 16 -4.25 -19.93 7.17
CA GLU A 16 -3.69 -20.30 5.88
C GLU A 16 -4.76 -20.83 4.92
N LEU A 17 -5.65 -21.71 5.40
CA LEU A 17 -6.78 -22.19 4.62
C LEU A 17 -7.70 -21.04 4.19
N ASP A 18 -7.97 -20.08 5.07
CA ASP A 18 -8.78 -18.89 4.77
C ASP A 18 -8.11 -18.01 3.71
N ILE A 19 -6.81 -17.78 3.85
CA ILE A 19 -5.99 -17.02 2.90
C ILE A 19 -6.03 -17.65 1.52
N ASN A 20 -5.80 -18.97 1.44
CA ASN A 20 -5.78 -19.69 0.17
C ASN A 20 -7.16 -19.76 -0.48
N SER A 21 -8.19 -20.14 0.29
CA SER A 21 -9.55 -20.31 -0.22
C SER A 21 -10.20 -19.02 -0.74
N HIS A 22 -9.83 -17.86 -0.20
CA HIS A 22 -10.38 -16.56 -0.60
C HIS A 22 -9.39 -15.68 -1.34
N SER A 23 -8.19 -16.20 -1.66
CA SER A 23 -7.08 -15.45 -2.27
C SER A 23 -6.83 -14.11 -1.57
N LEU A 24 -6.68 -14.17 -0.24
CA LEU A 24 -6.70 -12.98 0.61
C LEU A 24 -5.44 -12.14 0.50
N ILE A 25 -4.32 -12.67 0.00
CA ILE A 25 -3.07 -11.94 -0.12
C ILE A 25 -2.67 -11.87 -1.58
N ILE A 26 -2.48 -10.65 -2.09
CA ILE A 26 -2.00 -10.38 -3.45
C ILE A 26 -0.90 -9.33 -3.32
N ASN A 27 0.31 -9.62 -3.79
CA ASN A 27 1.47 -8.71 -3.71
C ASN A 27 1.68 -8.15 -2.28
N ASP A 28 1.67 -9.03 -1.27
CA ASP A 28 1.79 -8.70 0.15
C ASP A 28 0.67 -7.79 0.72
N ARG A 29 -0.45 -7.66 0.01
CA ARG A 29 -1.61 -6.86 0.44
C ARG A 29 -2.81 -7.74 0.73
N LEU A 30 -3.40 -7.53 1.90
CA LEU A 30 -4.62 -8.22 2.32
C LEU A 30 -5.86 -7.64 1.61
N GLN A 31 -6.66 -8.51 1.01
CA GLN A 31 -7.84 -8.15 0.21
C GLN A 31 -9.10 -8.05 1.09
N VAL A 32 -9.63 -6.82 1.22
CA VAL A 32 -10.83 -6.50 2.00
C VAL A 32 -12.03 -7.32 1.55
N GLY A 33 -12.27 -7.41 0.24
CA GLY A 33 -13.41 -8.12 -0.34
C GLY A 33 -13.46 -9.62 -0.02
N GLY A 34 -12.30 -10.25 0.18
CA GLY A 34 -12.23 -11.63 0.67
C GLY A 34 -12.44 -11.71 2.18
N LEU A 35 -11.80 -10.80 2.94
CA LEU A 35 -11.91 -10.76 4.41
C LEU A 35 -13.35 -10.59 4.89
N VAL A 36 -14.15 -9.73 4.23
CA VAL A 36 -15.54 -9.47 4.62
C VAL A 36 -16.49 -10.66 4.42
N LYS A 37 -16.07 -11.69 3.65
CA LYS A 37 -16.81 -12.95 3.49
C LYS A 37 -16.63 -13.90 4.66
N LEU A 38 -15.57 -13.70 5.45
CA LEU A 38 -15.27 -14.50 6.63
C LEU A 38 -16.11 -14.05 7.83
N SER A 39 -16.32 -14.96 8.79
CA SER A 39 -16.88 -14.57 10.09
C SER A 39 -15.92 -13.61 10.83
N PRO A 40 -16.41 -12.77 11.75
CA PRO A 40 -15.54 -11.83 12.48
C PRO A 40 -14.36 -12.49 13.19
N ARG A 41 -14.55 -13.71 13.71
CA ARG A 41 -13.49 -14.49 14.38
C ARG A 41 -12.42 -14.95 13.39
N ARG A 42 -12.82 -15.46 12.23
CA ARG A 42 -11.92 -15.90 11.15
C ARG A 42 -11.16 -14.73 10.54
N MET A 43 -11.85 -13.62 10.27
CA MET A 43 -11.22 -12.36 9.85
C MET A 43 -10.15 -11.91 10.86
N THR A 44 -10.48 -11.90 12.16
CA THR A 44 -9.52 -11.55 13.22
C THR A 44 -8.32 -12.48 13.23
N ASN A 45 -8.56 -13.79 13.06
CA ASN A 45 -7.51 -14.80 13.02
C ASN A 45 -6.54 -14.56 11.85
N VAL A 46 -7.07 -14.33 10.64
CA VAL A 46 -6.26 -14.00 9.46
C VAL A 46 -5.44 -12.73 9.67
N ILE A 47 -6.04 -11.66 10.22
CA ILE A 47 -5.33 -10.40 10.50
C ILE A 47 -4.19 -10.65 11.49
N ARG A 48 -4.45 -11.35 12.60
CA ARG A 48 -3.44 -11.66 13.61
C ARG A 48 -2.31 -12.50 13.03
N TYR A 49 -2.65 -13.54 12.29
CA TYR A 49 -1.68 -14.41 11.63
C TYR A 49 -0.84 -13.62 10.62
N HIS A 50 -1.44 -12.77 9.79
CA HIS A 50 -0.68 -11.97 8.84
C HIS A 50 0.27 -10.96 9.52
N ILE A 51 -0.18 -10.29 10.58
CA ILE A 51 0.67 -9.40 11.39
C ILE A 51 1.86 -10.17 11.98
N SER A 52 1.66 -11.39 12.47
CA SER A 52 2.76 -12.19 13.01
C SER A 52 3.72 -12.68 11.92
N GLN A 53 3.24 -13.01 10.72
CA GLN A 53 4.08 -13.35 9.57
C GLN A 53 4.97 -12.18 9.13
N LEU A 54 4.48 -10.94 9.23
CA LEU A 54 5.27 -9.73 8.99
C LEU A 54 6.30 -9.46 10.10
N GLY A 55 6.31 -10.25 11.18
CA GLY A 55 7.18 -10.04 12.34
C GLY A 55 6.74 -8.86 13.23
N TYR A 56 5.54 -8.33 13.02
CA TYR A 56 5.04 -7.17 13.75
C TYR A 56 4.55 -7.56 15.14
N VAL A 57 4.65 -6.63 16.09
CA VAL A 57 4.08 -6.81 17.42
C VAL A 57 2.55 -6.87 17.31
N SER A 58 1.97 -7.92 17.88
CA SER A 58 0.53 -8.17 17.86
C SER A 58 -0.25 -7.01 18.50
N PRO A 59 -1.28 -6.46 17.83
CA PRO A 59 -2.08 -5.38 18.37
C PRO A 59 -2.95 -5.82 19.55
N SER A 60 -3.32 -4.85 20.40
CA SER A 60 -4.28 -5.06 21.48
C SER A 60 -5.69 -5.39 20.93
N ASN A 61 -6.54 -5.99 21.76
CA ASN A 61 -7.92 -6.28 21.37
C ASN A 61 -8.69 -5.01 20.95
N LYS A 62 -8.43 -3.87 21.59
CA LYS A 62 -9.03 -2.58 21.23
C LYS A 62 -8.64 -2.17 19.81
N VAL A 63 -7.35 -2.20 19.51
CA VAL A 63 -6.82 -1.87 18.18
C VAL A 63 -7.38 -2.82 17.11
N LEU A 64 -7.54 -4.12 17.40
CA LEU A 64 -8.14 -5.03 16.44
C LEU A 64 -9.60 -4.73 16.14
N GLN A 65 -10.38 -4.28 17.13
CA GLN A 65 -11.75 -3.84 16.86
C GLN A 65 -11.77 -2.59 15.98
N GLU A 66 -10.81 -1.68 16.15
CA GLU A 66 -10.63 -0.53 15.26
C GLU A 66 -10.29 -0.99 13.82
N ILE A 67 -9.37 -1.94 13.65
CA ILE A 67 -9.03 -2.53 12.33
C ILE A 67 -10.27 -3.16 11.69
N ILE A 68 -11.05 -3.96 12.42
CA ILE A 68 -12.27 -4.60 11.90
C ILE A 68 -13.31 -3.54 11.50
N THR A 69 -13.45 -2.47 12.29
CA THR A 69 -14.34 -1.36 11.98
C THR A 69 -13.92 -0.67 10.68
N LEU A 70 -12.62 -0.42 10.51
CA LEU A 70 -12.04 0.15 9.30
C LEU A 70 -12.27 -0.74 8.07
N ILE A 71 -12.12 -2.06 8.19
CA ILE A 71 -12.38 -3.02 7.08
C ILE A 71 -13.84 -2.99 6.64
N LYS A 72 -14.77 -2.83 7.59
CA LYS A 72 -16.22 -2.80 7.32
C LYS A 72 -16.74 -1.42 6.91
N ALA A 73 -15.96 -0.37 7.10
CA ALA A 73 -16.37 0.99 6.76
C ALA A 73 -16.53 1.18 5.24
N LYS A 74 -17.22 2.24 4.83
CA LYS A 74 -17.26 2.67 3.43
C LYS A 74 -15.86 3.10 2.97
N ALA A 75 -15.57 2.99 1.68
CA ALA A 75 -14.25 3.24 1.10
C ALA A 75 -13.70 4.66 1.38
N ASP A 76 -14.57 5.63 1.68
CA ASP A 76 -14.21 7.03 1.92
C ASP A 76 -13.97 7.40 3.41
N ALA A 77 -14.09 6.44 4.34
CA ALA A 77 -13.89 6.69 5.77
C ALA A 77 -12.40 6.63 6.17
N LYS A 78 -12.03 7.35 7.25
CA LYS A 78 -10.66 7.52 7.76
C LYS A 78 -9.85 6.20 7.68
N PRO A 79 -8.89 6.08 6.74
CA PRO A 79 -8.39 4.78 6.32
C PRO A 79 -7.19 4.29 7.13
N ILE A 80 -6.95 4.77 8.35
CA ILE A 80 -5.70 4.48 9.09
C ILE A 80 -6.00 4.04 10.53
N VAL A 81 -5.37 2.95 10.94
CA VAL A 81 -5.25 2.51 12.33
C VAL A 81 -3.78 2.29 12.64
N SER A 82 -3.28 2.90 13.72
CA SER A 82 -1.87 2.83 14.11
C SER A 82 -1.72 2.19 15.49
N TRP A 83 -0.66 1.41 15.71
CA TRP A 83 -0.30 0.86 17.00
C TRP A 83 1.23 0.70 17.11
N SER A 84 1.80 1.10 18.26
CA SER A 84 3.26 1.18 18.40
C SER A 84 3.86 2.05 17.28
N HIS A 85 4.76 1.50 16.47
CA HIS A 85 5.35 2.12 15.26
C HIS A 85 4.82 1.47 13.96
N TYR A 86 3.70 0.75 14.05
CA TYR A 86 3.05 0.12 12.90
C TYR A 86 1.79 0.86 12.51
N GLU A 87 1.51 0.86 11.22
CA GLU A 87 0.26 1.41 10.69
C GLU A 87 -0.39 0.45 9.71
N LEU A 88 -1.72 0.33 9.83
CA LEU A 88 -2.56 -0.32 8.85
C LEU A 88 -3.35 0.74 8.12
N ARG A 89 -3.22 0.77 6.79
CA ARG A 89 -3.94 1.70 5.94
C ARG A 89 -4.81 0.97 4.93
N ARG A 90 -6.03 1.43 4.70
CA ARG A 90 -6.94 0.88 3.68
C ARG A 90 -7.00 1.77 2.46
N TYR A 91 -6.84 1.19 1.28
CA TYR A 91 -7.11 1.88 0.02
C TYR A 91 -7.85 0.95 -0.92
N GLN A 92 -9.01 1.39 -1.41
CA GLN A 92 -9.90 0.57 -2.24
C GLN A 92 -10.21 -0.79 -1.57
N ASN A 93 -9.80 -1.89 -2.21
CA ASN A 93 -10.01 -3.26 -1.75
C ASN A 93 -8.82 -3.83 -0.97
N GLU A 94 -7.83 -3.02 -0.61
CA GLU A 94 -6.55 -3.51 -0.11
C GLU A 94 -6.20 -2.90 1.25
N LEU A 95 -5.56 -3.70 2.10
CA LEU A 95 -4.94 -3.29 3.34
C LEU A 95 -3.41 -3.30 3.18
N TYR A 96 -2.81 -2.20 3.60
CA TYR A 96 -1.37 -1.93 3.55
C TYR A 96 -0.85 -1.90 4.98
N PHE A 97 0.30 -2.54 5.20
CA PHE A 97 0.97 -2.61 6.50
C PHE A 97 2.29 -1.84 6.41
N PHE A 98 2.49 -0.90 7.32
CA PHE A 98 3.69 -0.09 7.41
C PHE A 98 4.37 -0.31 8.74
N ASP A 99 5.69 -0.28 8.70
CA ASP A 99 6.56 -0.14 9.86
C ASP A 99 7.30 1.19 9.70
N GLU A 100 6.99 2.15 10.56
CA GLU A 100 7.56 3.49 10.53
C GLU A 100 9.10 3.47 10.61
N ASN A 101 9.69 2.44 11.23
CA ASN A 101 11.13 2.30 11.39
C ASN A 101 11.83 1.80 10.11
N HIS A 102 11.10 1.16 9.19
CA HIS A 102 11.68 0.50 8.00
C HIS A 102 11.22 1.11 6.67
N THR A 103 10.45 2.19 6.69
CA THR A 103 9.75 2.75 5.50
C THR A 103 10.62 3.37 4.39
N HIS A 104 11.96 3.33 4.45
CA HIS A 104 12.80 4.17 3.58
C HIS A 104 14.00 3.48 2.91
N ILE A 105 13.81 2.28 2.37
CA ILE A 105 14.77 1.76 1.37
C ILE A 105 14.26 2.16 -0.01
N PRO A 106 14.95 3.08 -0.73
CA PRO A 106 14.59 3.41 -2.11
C PRO A 106 14.62 2.14 -2.95
N LYS A 107 13.49 1.81 -3.58
CA LYS A 107 13.46 0.70 -4.54
C LYS A 107 14.31 1.07 -5.76
N HIS A 108 14.96 0.06 -6.32
CA HIS A 108 15.68 0.19 -7.59
C HIS A 108 14.71 0.68 -8.67
N CYS A 109 15.13 1.65 -9.48
CA CYS A 109 14.32 2.23 -10.53
C CYS A 109 15.18 2.49 -11.77
N ASP A 110 14.89 1.80 -12.87
CA ASP A 110 15.67 1.87 -14.11
C ASP A 110 15.71 3.30 -14.68
N TYR A 111 14.64 4.08 -14.51
CA TYR A 111 14.61 5.49 -14.91
C TYR A 111 15.55 6.34 -14.06
N PHE A 112 15.67 6.06 -12.76
CA PHE A 112 16.64 6.76 -11.92
C PHE A 112 18.07 6.44 -12.37
N GLU A 113 18.37 5.15 -12.55
CA GLU A 113 19.71 4.70 -12.96
C GLU A 113 20.13 5.25 -14.33
N SER A 114 19.20 5.34 -15.28
CA SER A 114 19.47 5.84 -16.64
C SER A 114 19.56 7.37 -16.75
N LEU A 115 18.93 8.11 -15.83
CA LEU A 115 18.87 9.58 -15.89
C LEU A 115 19.81 10.27 -14.91
N LYS A 116 20.23 9.62 -13.81
CA LYS A 116 20.97 10.26 -12.71
C LYS A 116 22.31 10.88 -13.09
N GLU A 117 22.95 10.37 -14.14
CA GLU A 117 24.25 10.85 -14.63
C GLU A 117 24.13 11.97 -15.69
N LEU A 118 22.90 12.33 -16.09
CA LEU A 118 22.68 13.38 -17.08
C LEU A 118 22.90 14.78 -16.45
N PRO A 119 23.42 15.74 -17.22
CA PRO A 119 23.54 17.12 -16.75
C PRO A 119 22.14 17.69 -16.43
N ASN A 120 22.07 18.54 -15.40
CA ASN A 120 20.81 19.14 -14.92
C ASN A 120 19.72 18.11 -14.55
N PHE A 121 20.12 16.92 -14.12
CA PHE A 121 19.21 15.94 -13.55
C PHE A 121 18.71 16.42 -12.18
N GLU A 122 17.39 16.43 -12.02
CA GLU A 122 16.73 16.81 -10.77
C GLU A 122 15.64 15.81 -10.42
N ILE A 123 15.52 15.52 -9.12
CA ILE A 123 14.35 14.83 -8.58
C ILE A 123 13.44 15.89 -7.98
N ARG A 124 12.20 15.93 -8.46
CA ARG A 124 11.14 16.75 -7.88
C ARG A 124 10.01 15.85 -7.39
N TYR A 125 9.10 16.45 -6.63
CA TYR A 125 7.92 15.79 -6.09
C TYR A 125 6.67 16.48 -6.58
N ARG A 126 5.56 15.75 -6.50
CA ARG A 126 4.24 16.22 -6.90
C ARG A 126 3.90 17.57 -6.26
N ILE A 127 3.37 18.48 -7.08
CA ILE A 127 2.72 19.71 -6.62
C ILE A 127 1.20 19.63 -6.84
N GLU A 128 0.42 20.30 -6.00
CA GLU A 128 -1.02 20.41 -6.20
C GLU A 128 -1.32 21.15 -7.51
N GLY A 129 -2.39 20.73 -8.21
CA GLY A 129 -2.80 21.34 -9.48
C GLY A 129 -1.95 20.98 -10.71
N GLN A 130 -0.84 20.25 -10.55
CA GLN A 130 0.05 19.86 -11.66
C GLN A 130 -0.69 19.10 -12.77
N ARG A 131 -0.32 19.37 -14.02
CA ARG A 131 -0.85 18.70 -15.21
C ARG A 131 0.27 18.02 -15.96
N ILE A 132 -0.03 16.82 -16.45
CA ILE A 132 0.91 15.98 -17.18
C ILE A 132 0.24 15.42 -18.43
N LYS A 133 1.06 15.13 -19.42
CA LYS A 133 0.70 14.42 -20.64
C LYS A 133 1.44 13.08 -20.65
N GLN A 134 0.67 11.99 -20.68
CA GLN A 134 1.24 10.65 -20.85
C GLN A 134 1.60 10.46 -22.32
N LYS A 135 2.72 9.78 -22.63
CA LYS A 135 3.22 9.58 -24.00
C LYS A 135 2.18 9.03 -24.98
N ASN A 136 1.22 8.24 -24.49
CA ASN A 136 0.18 7.57 -25.29
C ASN A 136 -1.16 8.30 -25.32
N LYS A 137 -1.28 9.52 -24.78
CA LYS A 137 -2.53 10.29 -24.73
C LYS A 137 -2.38 11.63 -25.46
N GLU A 138 -3.40 12.01 -26.24
CA GLU A 138 -3.41 13.29 -26.96
C GLU A 138 -3.56 14.49 -26.03
N HIS A 139 -4.33 14.34 -24.95
CA HIS A 139 -4.67 15.44 -24.04
C HIS A 139 -3.96 15.33 -22.69
N SER A 140 -3.61 16.48 -22.13
CA SER A 140 -3.11 16.58 -20.76
C SER A 140 -4.22 16.30 -19.74
N GLN A 141 -3.84 15.73 -18.61
CA GLN A 141 -4.72 15.46 -17.48
C GLN A 141 -4.10 15.98 -16.19
N SER A 142 -4.91 16.20 -15.15
CA SER A 142 -4.35 16.51 -13.83
C SER A 142 -3.57 15.31 -13.31
N LEU A 143 -2.41 15.55 -12.70
CA LEU A 143 -1.61 14.48 -12.09
C LEU A 143 -2.43 13.71 -11.07
N LYS A 144 -3.29 14.39 -10.29
CA LYS A 144 -4.25 13.75 -9.38
C LYS A 144 -5.10 12.67 -10.07
N LYS A 145 -5.62 12.95 -11.27
CA LYS A 145 -6.45 11.99 -12.02
C LYS A 145 -5.61 10.81 -12.50
N VAL A 146 -4.41 11.06 -13.03
CA VAL A 146 -3.50 9.99 -13.47
C VAL A 146 -3.14 9.05 -12.31
N LEU A 147 -2.83 9.60 -11.13
CA LEU A 147 -2.52 8.83 -9.93
C LEU A 147 -3.72 8.01 -9.41
N GLN A 148 -4.94 8.53 -9.56
CA GLN A 148 -6.16 7.79 -9.23
C GLN A 148 -6.43 6.66 -10.24
N GLU A 149 -6.26 6.91 -11.54
CA GLU A 149 -6.41 5.90 -12.60
C GLU A 149 -5.38 4.77 -12.45
N ALA A 150 -4.17 5.09 -11.97
CA ALA A 150 -3.13 4.12 -11.65
C ALA A 150 -3.33 3.42 -10.29
N SER A 151 -4.43 3.68 -9.58
CA SER A 151 -4.71 3.15 -8.23
C SER A 151 -3.56 3.36 -7.23
N ILE A 152 -2.85 4.48 -7.33
CA ILE A 152 -1.78 4.81 -6.39
C ILE A 152 -2.40 5.35 -5.09
N PRO A 153 -2.10 4.75 -3.92
CA PRO A 153 -2.64 5.21 -2.64
C PRO A 153 -2.23 6.65 -2.31
N PRO A 154 -3.09 7.45 -1.65
CA PRO A 154 -2.81 8.87 -1.37
C PRO A 154 -1.48 9.14 -0.68
N TRP A 155 -1.04 8.28 0.23
CA TRP A 155 0.20 8.44 0.99
C TRP A 155 1.48 8.17 0.19
N ASP A 156 1.37 7.47 -0.95
CA ASP A 156 2.51 7.25 -1.85
C ASP A 156 2.64 8.41 -2.86
N ARG A 157 1.52 9.08 -3.18
CA ARG A 157 1.45 10.10 -4.26
C ARG A 157 2.44 11.24 -4.11
N ASP A 158 2.61 11.74 -2.89
CA ASP A 158 3.47 12.89 -2.62
C ASP A 158 4.95 12.47 -2.42
N ARG A 159 5.20 11.16 -2.36
CA ARG A 159 6.54 10.56 -2.26
C ARG A 159 7.08 10.05 -3.60
N LEU A 160 6.26 10.03 -4.65
CA LEU A 160 6.69 9.60 -5.99
C LEU A 160 7.78 10.54 -6.51
N ARG A 161 8.93 9.95 -6.82
CA ARG A 161 10.03 10.67 -7.46
C ARG A 161 9.65 10.98 -8.91
N MET A 162 9.78 12.25 -9.27
CA MET A 162 9.61 12.73 -10.63
C MET A 162 10.97 13.16 -11.15
N TYR A 163 11.38 12.59 -12.29
CA TYR A 163 12.71 12.75 -12.84
C TYR A 163 12.71 13.83 -13.91
N TYR A 164 13.48 14.88 -13.70
CA TYR A 164 13.63 16.02 -14.61
C TYR A 164 15.03 16.04 -15.18
N VAL A 165 15.15 16.44 -16.45
CA VAL A 165 16.42 16.73 -17.13
C VAL A 165 16.21 18.02 -17.90
N ASP A 166 17.12 18.98 -17.75
CA ASP A 166 17.02 20.33 -18.35
C ASP A 166 15.68 21.03 -18.04
N GLY A 167 15.19 20.85 -16.80
CA GLY A 167 13.93 21.43 -16.34
C GLY A 167 12.66 20.80 -16.91
N LYS A 168 12.77 19.73 -17.73
CA LYS A 168 11.63 19.01 -18.32
C LYS A 168 11.40 17.69 -17.63
N LEU A 169 10.14 17.37 -17.33
CA LEU A 169 9.76 16.05 -16.83
C LEU A 169 10.09 14.98 -17.89
N ARG A 170 10.75 13.92 -17.45
CA ARG A 170 11.11 12.75 -18.28
C ARG A 170 10.32 11.52 -17.89
N ALA A 171 10.18 11.27 -16.60
CA ALA A 171 9.45 10.12 -16.09
C ALA A 171 8.97 10.33 -14.65
N ILE A 172 7.93 9.60 -14.27
CA ILE A 172 7.48 9.47 -12.88
C ILE A 172 7.68 8.02 -12.45
N GLU A 173 8.29 7.83 -11.28
CA GLU A 173 8.51 6.50 -10.72
C GLU A 173 7.19 5.71 -10.61
N GLY A 174 7.22 4.46 -11.06
CA GLY A 174 6.04 3.57 -11.06
C GLY A 174 5.00 3.85 -12.15
N LEU A 175 5.12 4.95 -12.91
CA LEU A 175 4.17 5.31 -13.97
C LEU A 175 4.80 5.42 -15.37
N GLY A 176 6.12 5.60 -15.46
CA GLY A 176 6.87 5.63 -16.72
C GLY A 176 7.06 7.04 -17.30
N GLU A 177 7.31 7.09 -18.61
CA GLU A 177 7.62 8.33 -19.33
C GLU A 177 6.44 9.29 -19.44
N MET A 178 6.68 10.56 -19.13
CA MET A 178 5.65 11.61 -19.09
C MET A 178 6.26 12.97 -19.40
N GLU A 179 5.41 13.88 -19.88
CA GLU A 179 5.75 15.27 -20.11
C GLU A 179 4.85 16.15 -19.23
N GLU A 180 5.37 17.29 -18.76
CA GLU A 180 4.51 18.34 -18.21
C GLU A 180 3.79 19.08 -19.33
N ALA A 181 2.55 19.48 -19.06
CA ALA A 181 1.68 20.15 -20.02
C ALA A 181 1.77 21.67 -19.95
#